data_AF-A0A1C5RW22-F1
#
_entry.id   AF-A0A1C5RW22-F1
#
_cell.length_a   1.000
_cell.length_b   1.000
_cell.length_c   1.000
_cell.angle_alpha   90.00
_cell.angle_beta   90.00
_cell.angle_gamma   90.00
#
_symmetry.space_group_name_H-M   'P 1'
#
loop_
_entity.id
_entity.type
_entity.pdbx_description
1 polymer ?
#
loop_
_entity_poly.entity_id
_entity_poly.type
_entity_poly.pdbx_seq_one_letter_code
_entity_poly.pdbx_strand_id
1 'polypeptide(L)'
;MNCVICGKEFTPRRSIQKYCSAECRRYANRHGVNDIRAAAPATAPVIREFRCLKCGTIVRVRDHSDGRMKFCSQHCEKLYWKHSKKVMAVTVYRKFSCRECGKHVLVTDPLDRRRIFCSRECRIHWFGKHNAEKRAKMAAAHAGGDVHAGQML
;
A
#
# COMPACT_ATOMS: atom_id res chain seq x y z
N MET A 1 -0.82 -20.82 5.71
CA MET A 1 -0.53 -19.73 4.74
C MET A 1 0.59 -20.19 3.83
N ASN A 2 0.54 -19.90 2.52
CA ASN A 2 1.55 -20.41 1.58
C ASN A 2 2.62 -19.36 1.28
N CYS A 3 3.89 -19.79 1.29
CA CYS A 3 5.02 -18.93 0.96
C CYS A 3 4.96 -18.52 -0.52
N VAL A 4 5.05 -17.23 -0.77
CA VAL A 4 4.92 -16.66 -2.13
C VAL A 4 6.10 -16.99 -3.05
N ILE A 5 7.17 -17.59 -2.52
CA ILE A 5 8.39 -17.93 -3.27
C ILE A 5 8.50 -19.42 -3.53
N CYS A 6 8.22 -20.26 -2.54
CA CYS A 6 8.41 -21.70 -2.65
C CYS A 6 7.12 -22.52 -2.52
N GLY A 7 5.96 -21.87 -2.36
CA GLY A 7 4.66 -22.53 -2.20
C GLY A 7 4.45 -23.24 -0.86
N LYS A 8 5.51 -23.52 -0.10
CA LYS A 8 5.44 -24.24 1.18
C LYS A 8 4.50 -23.56 2.17
N GLU A 9 3.70 -24.36 2.83
CA GLU A 9 2.86 -23.90 3.93
C GLU A 9 3.72 -23.47 5.13
N PHE A 10 3.29 -22.42 5.83
CA PHE A 10 3.88 -21.97 7.07
C PHE A 10 2.84 -21.27 7.96
N THR A 11 3.14 -21.23 9.26
CA THR A 11 2.37 -20.46 10.26
C THR A 11 2.97 -19.05 10.37
N PRO A 12 2.25 -18.01 9.95
CA PRO A 12 2.77 -16.65 10.03
C PRO A 12 2.80 -16.15 11.48
N ARG A 13 3.91 -15.53 11.89
CA ARG A 13 4.01 -14.85 13.21
C ARG A 13 3.34 -13.48 13.21
N ARG A 14 3.07 -12.92 12.03
CA ARG A 14 2.42 -11.62 11.82
C ARG A 14 1.49 -11.75 10.62
N SER A 15 0.34 -11.06 10.66
CA SER A 15 -0.65 -11.07 9.57
C SER A 15 -0.07 -10.68 8.20
N ILE A 16 1.01 -9.89 8.17
CA ILE A 16 1.66 -9.42 6.95
C ILE A 16 2.82 -10.33 6.46
N GLN A 17 3.12 -11.44 7.14
CA GLN A 17 4.24 -12.29 6.77
C GLN A 17 3.94 -13.07 5.48
N LYS A 18 4.82 -12.98 4.49
CA LYS A 18 4.65 -13.56 3.14
C LYS A 18 5.57 -14.73 2.83
N TYR A 19 6.63 -14.86 3.61
CA TYR A 19 7.72 -15.80 3.37
C TYR A 19 7.80 -16.76 4.55
N CYS A 20 7.97 -18.04 4.25
CA CYS A 20 8.20 -19.06 5.28
C CYS A 20 9.57 -18.90 5.95
N SER A 21 10.56 -18.33 5.25
CA SER A 21 11.93 -18.22 5.75
C SER A 21 12.66 -16.95 5.30
N ALA A 22 13.78 -16.66 5.98
CA ALA A 22 14.69 -15.58 5.60
C ALA A 22 15.33 -15.80 4.21
N GLU A 23 15.47 -17.05 3.77
CA GLU A 23 15.99 -17.40 2.45
C GLU A 23 15.01 -17.01 1.35
N CYS A 24 13.73 -17.38 1.49
CA CYS A 24 12.68 -16.98 0.56
C CYS A 24 12.58 -15.44 0.47
N ARG A 25 12.69 -14.74 1.61
CA ARG A 25 12.75 -13.28 1.62
C ARG A 25 13.96 -12.74 0.86
N ARG A 26 15.15 -13.33 1.06
CA ARG A 26 16.38 -12.93 0.34
C ARG A 26 16.26 -13.18 -1.16
N TYR A 27 15.69 -14.32 -1.54
CA TYR A 27 15.42 -14.68 -2.94
C TYR A 27 14.47 -13.66 -3.59
N ALA A 28 13.32 -13.38 -2.97
CA ALA A 28 12.37 -12.36 -3.44
C ALA A 28 13.06 -11.00 -3.68
N ASN A 29 13.89 -10.58 -2.73
CA ASN A 29 14.63 -9.31 -2.82
C ASN A 29 15.71 -9.31 -3.92
N ARG A 30 16.27 -10.48 -4.27
CA ARG A 30 17.30 -10.62 -5.30
C ARG A 30 16.72 -10.72 -6.71
N HIS A 31 15.57 -11.37 -6.87
CA HIS A 31 14.98 -11.65 -8.19
C HIS A 31 13.79 -10.75 -8.52
N GLY A 32 13.42 -9.82 -7.62
CA GLY A 32 12.32 -8.89 -7.87
C GLY A 32 10.93 -9.53 -7.81
N VAL A 33 10.84 -10.78 -7.36
CA VAL A 33 9.58 -11.52 -7.18
C VAL A 33 8.86 -10.92 -5.98
N ASN A 34 8.00 -9.94 -6.22
CA ASN A 34 7.40 -9.13 -5.15
C ASN A 34 5.99 -8.61 -5.49
N ASP A 35 5.16 -9.38 -6.18
CA ASP A 35 3.75 -9.03 -6.39
C ASP A 35 2.80 -10.13 -5.90
N ILE A 36 2.87 -10.44 -4.60
CA ILE A 36 1.75 -11.07 -3.87
C ILE A 36 1.45 -10.27 -2.59
N ARG A 37 1.33 -8.94 -2.67
CA ARG A 37 0.16 -8.38 -1.98
C ARG A 37 -1.01 -9.00 -2.73
N ALA A 38 -2.00 -9.59 -2.07
CA ALA A 38 -3.22 -10.04 -2.73
C ALA A 38 -3.59 -8.94 -3.73
N ALA A 39 -3.31 -9.18 -5.01
CA ALA A 39 -3.44 -8.13 -5.99
C ALA A 39 -4.92 -7.82 -5.88
N ALA A 40 -5.27 -6.59 -5.47
CA ALA A 40 -6.65 -6.16 -5.62
C ALA A 40 -7.04 -6.60 -7.04
N PRO A 41 -8.20 -7.25 -7.20
CA PRO A 41 -8.54 -7.95 -8.43
C PRO A 41 -8.13 -7.15 -9.66
N ALA A 42 -7.72 -7.78 -10.76
CA ALA A 42 -7.30 -7.03 -11.95
C ALA A 42 -8.37 -6.00 -12.40
N THR A 43 -9.63 -6.22 -12.01
CA THR A 43 -10.81 -5.37 -12.18
C THR A 43 -10.89 -4.16 -11.24
N ALA A 44 -10.21 -4.15 -10.09
CA ALA A 44 -10.22 -3.04 -9.14
C ALA A 44 -9.63 -1.76 -9.76
N PRO A 45 -10.16 -0.57 -9.47
CA PRO A 45 -9.71 0.66 -10.11
C PRO A 45 -8.24 0.97 -9.81
N VAL A 46 -7.53 1.53 -10.80
CA VAL A 46 -6.17 2.03 -10.61
C VAL A 46 -6.23 3.36 -9.86
N ILE A 47 -5.81 3.36 -8.60
CA ILE A 47 -5.82 4.56 -7.75
C ILE A 47 -4.59 5.45 -8.00
N ARG A 48 -3.48 4.87 -8.47
CA ARG A 48 -2.25 5.58 -8.82
C ARG A 48 -1.38 4.78 -9.78
N GLU A 49 -0.57 5.49 -10.55
CA GLU A 49 0.34 4.90 -11.55
C GLU A 49 1.68 5.64 -11.54
N PHE A 50 2.79 4.92 -11.71
CA PHE A 50 4.13 5.51 -11.85
C PHE A 50 5.03 4.64 -12.73
N ARG A 51 6.06 5.26 -13.33
CA ARG A 51 7.10 4.54 -14.06
C ARG A 51 8.23 4.15 -13.12
N CYS A 52 8.64 2.88 -13.12
CA CYS A 52 9.80 2.43 -12.36
C CYS A 52 11.07 3.16 -12.85
N LEU A 53 11.77 3.85 -11.96
CA LEU A 53 12.98 4.62 -12.32
C LEU A 53 14.15 3.73 -12.77
N LYS A 54 14.12 2.42 -12.46
CA LYS A 54 15.18 1.48 -12.86
C LYS A 54 14.90 0.78 -14.19
N CYS A 55 13.72 0.19 -14.34
CA CYS A 55 13.39 -0.69 -15.47
C CYS A 55 12.34 -0.09 -16.42
N GLY A 56 11.78 1.08 -16.10
CA GLY A 56 10.80 1.74 -16.96
C GLY A 56 9.40 1.10 -16.96
N THR A 57 9.17 -0.02 -16.27
CA THR A 57 7.84 -0.66 -16.18
C THR A 57 6.82 0.28 -15.57
N ILE A 58 5.62 0.33 -16.15
CA ILE A 58 4.48 1.06 -15.60
C ILE A 58 3.88 0.24 -14.47
N VAL A 59 3.92 0.79 -13.25
CA VAL A 59 3.35 0.17 -12.06
C VAL A 59 1.98 0.78 -11.81
N ARG A 60 0.95 -0.05 -11.88
CA ARG A 60 -0.44 0.32 -11.58
C ARG A 60 -0.79 -0.18 -10.19
N VAL A 61 -1.16 0.75 -9.32
CA VAL A 61 -1.52 0.41 -7.96
C VAL A 61 -3.02 0.58 -7.78
N ARG A 62 -3.61 -0.46 -7.17
CA ARG A 62 -5.04 -0.62 -6.95
C ARG A 62 -5.42 -0.66 -5.46
N ASP A 63 -4.41 -0.66 -4.58
CA ASP A 63 -4.59 -0.70 -3.12
C ASP A 63 -3.76 0.43 -2.46
N HIS A 64 -4.40 1.21 -1.59
CA HIS A 64 -3.74 2.28 -0.82
C HIS A 64 -2.67 1.75 0.15
N SER A 65 -2.70 0.46 0.52
CA SER A 65 -1.67 -0.20 1.34
C SER A 65 -0.34 -0.41 0.58
N ASP A 66 -0.38 -0.39 -0.75
CA ASP A 66 0.82 -0.38 -1.55
C ASP A 66 1.46 1.01 -1.44
N GLY A 67 2.67 1.04 -0.86
CA GLY A 67 3.44 2.25 -0.67
C GLY A 67 4.50 2.53 -1.74
N ARG A 68 4.63 1.70 -2.79
CA ARG A 68 5.67 1.86 -3.85
C ARG A 68 5.49 3.19 -4.58
N MET A 69 6.55 3.97 -4.74
CA MET A 69 6.45 5.29 -5.42
C MET A 69 7.35 5.45 -6.65
N LYS A 70 8.53 4.80 -6.61
CA LYS A 70 9.62 5.03 -7.57
C LYS A 70 10.08 3.75 -8.25
N PHE A 71 9.92 2.62 -7.58
CA PHE A 71 10.42 1.32 -8.05
C PHE A 71 9.32 0.27 -8.01
N CYS A 72 9.29 -0.61 -9.01
CA CYS A 72 8.36 -1.73 -9.04
C CYS A 72 8.66 -2.77 -7.94
N SER A 73 9.91 -2.85 -7.48
CA SER A 73 10.37 -3.80 -6.48
C SER A 73 11.59 -3.29 -5.71
N GLN A 74 11.86 -3.91 -4.56
CA GLN A 74 13.10 -3.66 -3.80
C GLN A 74 14.35 -4.01 -4.60
N HIS A 75 14.27 -4.98 -5.53
CA HIS A 75 15.36 -5.33 -6.43
C HIS A 75 15.73 -4.13 -7.33
N CYS A 76 14.73 -3.55 -7.99
CA CYS A 76 14.93 -2.37 -8.83
C CYS A 76 15.46 -1.17 -8.05
N GLU A 77 14.97 -0.97 -6.83
CA GLU A 77 15.50 0.06 -5.92
C GLU A 77 17.00 -0.13 -5.64
N LYS A 78 17.42 -1.35 -5.24
CA LYS A 78 18.84 -1.66 -4.99
C LYS A 78 19.71 -1.48 -6.22
N LEU A 79 19.26 -1.97 -7.37
CA LEU A 79 20.02 -1.83 -8.62
C LEU A 79 20.16 -0.38 -9.07
N TYR A 80 19.13 0.46 -8.83
CA TYR A 80 19.19 1.88 -9.13
C TYR A 80 20.25 2.58 -8.29
N TRP A 81 20.22 2.38 -6.97
CA TRP A 81 21.15 3.05 -6.06
C TRP A 81 22.60 2.53 -6.16
N LYS A 82 22.81 1.26 -6.51
CA LYS A 82 24.15 0.67 -6.69
C LYS A 82 25.01 1.43 -7.72
N HIS A 83 24.39 2.04 -8.72
CA HIS A 83 25.06 2.79 -9.77
C HIS A 83 24.64 4.27 -9.82
N SER A 84 24.30 4.85 -8.66
CA SER A 84 23.71 6.20 -8.54
C SER A 84 24.49 7.31 -9.25
N LYS A 85 25.83 7.22 -9.31
CA LYS A 85 26.71 8.19 -10.00
C LYS A 85 26.45 8.32 -11.51
N LYS A 86 25.80 7.33 -12.13
CA LYS A 86 25.45 7.33 -13.57
C LYS A 86 23.98 7.61 -13.82
N VAL A 87 23.19 7.82 -12.77
CA VAL A 87 21.75 8.00 -12.94
C VAL A 87 21.49 9.47 -13.20
N MET A 88 21.26 9.80 -14.47
CA MET A 88 20.70 11.09 -14.87
C MET A 88 19.49 11.40 -13.99
N ALA A 89 19.22 12.67 -13.69
CA ALA A 89 18.02 13.07 -12.97
C ALA A 89 16.78 12.63 -13.79
N VAL A 90 16.32 11.39 -13.58
CA VAL A 90 15.17 10.85 -14.29
C VAL A 90 13.98 11.66 -13.83
N THR A 91 13.29 12.29 -14.78
CA THR A 91 12.07 13.03 -14.51
C THR A 91 11.09 12.11 -13.79
N VAL A 92 10.74 12.46 -12.55
CA VAL A 92 9.78 11.69 -11.77
C VAL A 92 8.41 11.99 -12.35
N TYR A 93 7.74 10.97 -12.86
CA TYR A 93 6.37 11.10 -13.35
C TYR A 93 5.48 10.08 -12.64
N ARG A 94 4.55 10.58 -11.83
CA ARG A 94 3.54 9.75 -11.17
C ARG A 94 2.21 10.48 -11.10
N LYS A 95 1.12 9.74 -11.23
CA LYS A 95 -0.25 10.28 -11.15
C LYS A 95 -1.08 9.51 -10.14
N PHE A 96 -1.99 10.20 -9.46
CA PHE A 96 -2.94 9.59 -8.53
C PHE A 96 -4.25 10.39 -8.47
N SER A 97 -5.33 9.74 -8.07
CA SER A 97 -6.61 10.39 -7.82
C SER A 97 -6.78 10.63 -6.32
N CYS A 98 -7.20 11.84 -5.94
CA CYS A 98 -7.40 12.19 -4.55
C CYS A 98 -8.56 11.36 -3.95
N ARG A 99 -8.32 10.74 -2.79
CA ARG A 99 -9.33 9.92 -2.11
C ARG A 99 -10.50 10.72 -1.52
N GLU A 100 -10.31 12.00 -1.26
CA GLU A 100 -11.37 12.87 -0.72
C GLU A 100 -12.20 13.52 -1.84
N CYS A 101 -11.53 14.23 -2.76
CA CYS A 101 -12.23 15.07 -3.75
C CYS A 101 -12.19 14.51 -5.18
N GLY A 102 -11.56 13.36 -5.41
CA GLY A 102 -11.43 12.75 -6.75
C GLY A 102 -10.43 13.43 -7.70
N LYS A 103 -9.88 14.61 -7.34
CA LYS A 103 -8.94 15.36 -8.19
C LYS A 103 -7.76 14.51 -8.68
N HIS A 104 -7.51 14.54 -9.98
CA HIS A 104 -6.32 13.95 -10.59
C HIS A 104 -5.10 14.83 -10.32
N VAL A 105 -4.06 14.24 -9.77
CA VAL A 105 -2.81 14.93 -9.45
C VAL A 105 -1.69 14.34 -10.28
N LEU A 106 -1.02 15.19 -11.05
CA LEU A 106 0.24 14.88 -11.69
C LEU A 106 1.39 15.37 -10.79
N VAL A 107 2.36 14.50 -10.54
CA VAL A 107 3.56 14.84 -9.79
C VAL A 107 4.78 14.70 -10.68
N THR A 108 5.46 15.82 -10.85
CA THR A 108 6.71 15.99 -11.59
C THR A 108 7.92 16.25 -10.69
N ASP A 109 7.69 16.77 -9.48
CA ASP A 109 8.72 17.06 -8.49
C ASP A 109 9.15 15.79 -7.71
N PRO A 110 10.44 15.41 -7.72
CA PRO A 110 10.97 14.30 -6.94
C PRO A 110 10.79 14.41 -5.41
N LEU A 111 10.62 15.63 -4.89
CA LEU A 111 10.43 15.92 -3.46
C LEU A 111 8.97 15.81 -3.01
N ASP A 112 8.01 15.87 -3.94
CA ASP A 112 6.60 15.71 -3.61
C ASP A 112 6.31 14.28 -3.13
N ARG A 113 5.83 14.16 -1.90
CA ARG A 113 5.50 12.89 -1.24
C ARG A 113 4.00 12.54 -1.18
N ARG A 114 3.12 13.36 -1.77
CA ARG A 114 1.66 13.17 -1.74
C ARG A 114 1.28 11.92 -2.50
N ARG A 115 0.51 11.00 -1.90
CA ARG A 115 0.12 9.72 -2.55
C ARG A 115 -1.38 9.47 -2.65
N ILE A 116 -2.15 10.08 -1.75
CA ILE A 116 -3.56 9.74 -1.51
C ILE A 116 -4.42 10.99 -1.57
N PHE A 117 -3.92 12.11 -1.04
CA PHE A 117 -4.63 13.37 -0.98
C PHE A 117 -3.90 14.43 -1.78
N CYS A 118 -4.64 15.26 -2.50
CA CYS A 118 -4.07 16.37 -3.25
C CYS A 118 -3.52 17.48 -2.34
N SER A 119 -4.04 17.59 -1.11
CA SER A 119 -3.67 18.63 -0.15
C SER A 119 -3.79 18.18 1.30
N ARG A 120 -3.30 19.02 2.22
CA ARG A 120 -3.40 18.80 3.67
C ARG A 120 -4.85 18.88 4.14
N GLU A 121 -5.65 19.76 3.53
CA GLU A 121 -7.06 20.00 3.83
C GLU A 121 -7.88 18.76 3.49
N CYS A 122 -7.72 18.21 2.28
CA CYS A 122 -8.38 16.96 1.89
C CYS A 122 -8.02 15.79 2.83
N ARG A 123 -6.77 15.73 3.30
CA ARG A 123 -6.35 14.72 4.27
C ARG A 123 -7.09 14.89 5.60
N ILE A 124 -7.13 16.12 6.14
CA ILE A 124 -7.78 16.41 7.42
C ILE A 124 -9.27 16.10 7.35
N HIS A 125 -9.94 16.53 6.29
CA HIS A 125 -11.37 16.32 6.11
C HIS A 125 -11.73 14.83 6.06
N TRP A 126 -11.01 14.05 5.26
CA TRP A 126 -11.23 12.62 5.12
C TRP A 126 -11.08 11.89 6.47
N PHE A 127 -10.00 12.17 7.22
CA PHE A 127 -9.79 11.56 8.53
C PHE A 127 -10.81 12.03 9.57
N GLY A 128 -11.25 13.30 9.50
CA GLY A 128 -12.29 13.83 10.38
C GLY A 128 -13.60 13.04 10.25
N LYS A 129 -14.10 12.88 9.02
CA LYS A 129 -15.29 12.08 8.72
C LYS A 129 -15.14 10.64 9.20
N HIS A 130 -14.06 9.97 8.81
CA HIS A 130 -13.85 8.55 9.10
C HIS A 130 -13.66 8.27 10.60
N ASN A 131 -13.07 9.20 11.35
CA ASN A 131 -12.96 9.09 12.81
C ASN A 131 -14.32 9.29 13.48
N ALA A 132 -15.15 10.22 13.00
CA ALA A 132 -16.51 10.42 13.50
C ALA A 132 -17.38 9.16 13.30
N GLU A 133 -17.35 8.58 12.09
CA GLU A 133 -18.03 7.32 11.79
C GLU A 133 -17.57 6.17 12.69
N LYS A 134 -16.26 6.04 12.92
CA LYS A 134 -15.70 5.00 13.78
C LYS A 134 -16.17 5.17 15.24
N ARG A 135 -16.20 6.40 15.75
CA ARG A 135 -16.71 6.70 17.10
C ARG A 135 -18.20 6.38 17.21
N ALA A 136 -19.00 6.72 16.20
CA ALA A 136 -20.43 6.39 16.17
C ALA A 136 -20.67 4.87 16.20
N LYS A 137 -19.91 4.10 15.40
CA LYS A 137 -19.98 2.62 15.40
C LYS A 137 -19.60 2.01 16.75
N MET A 138 -18.56 2.53 17.40
CA MET A 138 -18.16 2.09 18.73
C MET A 138 -19.26 2.37 19.77
N ALA A 139 -19.83 3.58 19.76
CA ALA A 139 -20.94 3.93 20.65
C ALA A 139 -22.17 3.02 20.45
N ALA A 140 -22.54 2.73 19.20
CA ALA A 140 -23.64 1.81 18.89
C ALA A 140 -23.36 0.36 19.35
N ALA A 141 -22.12 -0.12 19.22
CA ALA A 141 -21.73 -1.45 19.69
C ALA A 141 -21.76 -1.57 21.22
N HIS A 142 -21.42 -0.50 21.94
CA HIS A 142 -21.54 -0.46 23.41
C HIS A 142 -23.01 -0.40 23.88
N ALA A 143 -23.87 0.36 23.18
CA ALA A 143 -25.29 0.46 23.53
C ALA A 143 -26.09 -0.84 23.27
N GLY A 144 -25.59 -1.74 22.41
CA GLY A 144 -26.21 -3.05 22.15
C GLY A 144 -25.76 -4.19 23.07
N GLY A 145 -24.95 -3.91 24.10
CA GLY A 145 -24.35 -4.91 24.98
C GLY A 145 -25.09 -5.19 26.31
N ASP A 146 -26.15 -4.45 26.64
CA ASP A 146 -26.89 -4.59 27.91
C ASP A 146 -28.27 -5.23 27.70
N VAL A 147 -28.32 -6.57 27.63
CA VAL A 147 -29.54 -7.37 27.90
C VAL A 147 -29.18 -8.79 28.36
N HIS A 148 -28.58 -8.92 29.54
CA HIS A 148 -28.83 -10.07 30.43
C HIS A 148 -28.38 -9.78 31.87
N ALA A 149 -29.21 -9.02 32.58
CA ALA A 149 -29.26 -9.07 34.03
C ALA A 149 -30.70 -9.36 34.43
N GLY A 150 -30.93 -10.54 35.01
CA GLY A 150 -32.16 -10.87 35.72
C GLY A 150 -33.01 -11.99 35.09
N GLN A 151 -32.81 -13.21 35.57
CA GLN A 151 -33.96 -14.04 35.94
C GLN A 151 -33.65 -14.79 37.23
N MET A 152 -34.49 -14.51 38.21
CA MET A 152 -34.59 -15.14 39.52
C MET A 152 -34.82 -16.65 39.40
N LEU A 153 -34.16 -17.44 40.26
CA LEU A 153 -34.77 -18.23 41.34
C LEU A 153 -33.68 -18.96 42.13
#